data_AF-A0A2G4F7I8-F1
#
_entry.id   AF-A0A2G4F7I8-F1
#
_cell.length_a   1.000
_cell.length_b   1.000
_cell.length_c   1.000
_cell.angle_alpha   90.00
_cell.angle_beta   90.00
_cell.angle_gamma   90.00
#
_symmetry.space_group_name_H-M   'P 1'
#
loop_
_entity.id
_entity.type
_entity.pdbx_description
1 polymer ?
#
loop_
_entity_poly.entity_id
_entity_poly.type
_entity_poly.pdbx_seq_one_letter_code
_entity_poly.pdbx_strand_id
1 'polypeptide(L)'
;MRHGSCVHISDPAIRSTPFSLVLQLFLRHPWLRRLSAALLGLLLGVALVAAWGWWNARSLRALADDLRQAYETHDAIAMEQLFCWDGVDAATRGRIRFVILQEHELPVDSVTVRPLTAFDRQVSPGLRPNLTPAGTIEVTFATTDRLSAAYLAGRDGFRHRLIVMLPAN
;
A
#
# COMPACT_ATOMS: atom_id res chain seq x y z
N MET A 1 23.63 -79.97 -29.38
CA MET A 1 24.53 -78.95 -28.78
C MET A 1 24.90 -77.98 -29.90
N ARG A 2 24.72 -76.65 -29.88
CA ARG A 2 24.22 -75.64 -28.94
C ARG A 2 23.44 -74.60 -29.77
N HIS A 3 22.23 -74.23 -29.37
CA HIS A 3 21.54 -73.03 -29.85
C HIS A 3 22.17 -71.82 -29.18
N GLY A 4 22.74 -70.90 -29.96
CA GLY A 4 23.18 -69.59 -29.48
C GLY A 4 21.96 -68.66 -29.38
N SER A 5 21.42 -68.54 -28.17
CA SER A 5 20.33 -67.61 -27.85
C SER A 5 20.86 -66.18 -27.94
N CYS A 6 20.42 -65.42 -28.93
CA CYS A 6 20.57 -63.97 -28.95
C CYS A 6 19.65 -63.38 -27.88
N VAL A 7 20.20 -63.11 -26.70
CA VAL A 7 19.53 -62.32 -25.66
C VAL A 7 19.43 -60.89 -26.18
N HIS A 8 18.25 -60.54 -26.70
CA HIS A 8 17.84 -59.15 -26.86
C HIS A 8 17.68 -58.59 -25.44
N ILE A 9 18.71 -57.91 -24.93
CA ILE A 9 18.57 -57.03 -23.76
C ILE A 9 17.72 -55.86 -24.23
N SER A 10 16.40 -56.03 -24.11
CA SER A 10 15.44 -54.95 -24.20
C SER A 10 15.61 -54.15 -22.93
N ASP A 11 16.36 -53.05 -22.99
CA ASP A 11 16.55 -52.11 -21.90
C ASP A 11 15.18 -51.48 -21.53
N PRO A 12 14.53 -51.88 -20.43
CA PRO A 12 13.13 -51.53 -20.19
C PRO A 12 13.06 -50.49 -19.08
N ALA A 13 13.81 -49.38 -19.14
CA ALA A 13 13.75 -48.42 -18.05
C ALA A 13 14.18 -46.98 -18.34
N ILE A 14 14.22 -46.48 -19.58
CA ILE A 14 14.17 -45.02 -19.76
C ILE A 14 12.70 -44.60 -19.72
N ARG A 15 12.09 -44.77 -18.54
CA ARG A 15 10.79 -44.18 -18.22
C ARG A 15 11.03 -42.69 -18.12
N SER A 16 10.98 -41.99 -19.26
CA SER A 16 11.08 -40.54 -19.33
C SER A 16 10.07 -39.96 -18.35
N THR A 17 10.57 -39.38 -17.26
CA THR A 17 9.71 -38.72 -16.29
C THR A 17 8.91 -37.64 -17.02
N PRO A 18 7.66 -37.35 -16.61
CA PRO A 18 6.85 -36.33 -17.28
C PRO A 18 7.59 -34.98 -17.36
N PHE A 19 8.46 -34.70 -16.38
CA PHE A 19 9.37 -33.57 -16.38
C PHE A 19 10.35 -33.53 -17.58
N SER A 20 10.93 -34.67 -17.96
CA SER A 20 11.85 -34.77 -19.10
C SER A 20 11.15 -34.55 -20.44
N LEU A 21 9.92 -35.07 -20.59
CA LEU A 21 9.09 -34.84 -21.79
C LEU A 21 8.66 -33.38 -21.91
N VAL A 22 8.21 -32.76 -20.82
CA VAL A 22 7.85 -31.34 -20.78
C VAL A 22 9.06 -30.46 -21.11
N LEU A 23 10.23 -30.77 -20.54
CA LEU A 23 11.48 -30.04 -20.81
C LEU A 23 11.90 -30.16 -22.28
N GLN A 24 11.81 -31.35 -22.87
CA GLN A 24 12.10 -31.55 -24.30
C GLN A 24 11.13 -30.79 -25.21
N LEU A 25 9.83 -30.80 -24.90
CA LEU A 25 8.82 -30.05 -25.65
C LEU A 25 9.06 -28.54 -25.56
N PHE A 26 9.43 -28.06 -24.37
CA PHE A 26 9.74 -26.67 -24.09
C PHE A 26 11.02 -26.19 -24.79
N LEU A 27 12.04 -27.04 -24.90
CA LEU A 27 13.27 -26.76 -25.65
C LEU A 27 13.06 -26.80 -27.17
N ARG A 28 12.20 -27.72 -27.65
CA ARG A 28 11.95 -27.94 -29.08
C ARG A 28 11.03 -26.89 -29.70
N HIS A 29 10.21 -26.19 -28.93
CA HIS A 29 9.22 -25.23 -29.43
C HIS A 29 9.45 -23.82 -28.87
N PRO A 30 10.09 -22.91 -29.62
CA PRO A 30 10.44 -21.57 -29.12
C PRO A 30 9.22 -20.70 -28.81
N TRP A 31 8.04 -20.99 -29.39
CA TRP A 31 6.80 -20.26 -29.12
C TRP A 31 6.25 -20.56 -27.72
N LEU A 32 6.38 -21.80 -27.22
CA LEU A 32 5.99 -22.17 -25.85
C LEU A 32 6.81 -21.40 -24.81
N ARG A 33 8.12 -21.24 -25.04
CA ARG A 33 9.00 -20.43 -24.18
C ARG A 33 8.59 -18.97 -24.13
N ARG A 34 8.18 -18.41 -25.28
CA ARG A 34 7.72 -17.02 -25.38
C ARG A 34 6.40 -16.83 -24.65
N LEU A 35 5.45 -17.74 -24.81
CA LEU A 35 4.16 -17.69 -24.11
C LEU A 35 4.33 -17.86 -22.59
N SER A 36 5.16 -18.80 -22.15
CA SER A 36 5.42 -18.95 -20.72
C SER A 36 6.10 -17.73 -20.12
N ALA A 37 7.05 -17.11 -20.84
CA ALA A 37 7.72 -15.89 -20.38
C ALA A 37 6.73 -14.71 -20.32
N ALA A 38 5.85 -14.58 -21.32
CA ALA A 38 4.80 -13.56 -21.33
C ALA A 38 3.82 -13.77 -20.17
N LEU A 39 3.40 -15.00 -19.91
CA LEU A 39 2.47 -15.34 -18.83
C LEU A 39 3.11 -15.12 -17.45
N LEU A 40 4.37 -15.51 -17.27
CA LEU A 40 5.14 -15.20 -16.06
C LEU A 40 5.30 -13.69 -15.86
N GLY A 41 5.62 -12.94 -16.91
CA GLY A 41 5.71 -11.48 -16.85
C GLY A 41 4.38 -10.83 -16.46
N LEU A 42 3.27 -11.31 -17.02
CA LEU A 42 1.93 -10.85 -16.65
C LEU A 42 1.61 -11.16 -15.18
N LEU A 43 1.84 -12.40 -14.74
CA LEU A 43 1.61 -12.79 -13.34
C LEU A 43 2.47 -11.99 -12.37
N LEU A 44 3.73 -11.73 -12.72
CA LEU A 44 4.63 -10.91 -11.92
C LEU A 44 4.16 -9.46 -11.85
N GLY A 45 3.67 -8.90 -12.97
CA GLY A 45 3.04 -7.59 -13.00
C GLY A 45 1.80 -7.51 -12.09
N VAL A 46 0.91 -8.50 -12.17
CA VAL A 46 -0.29 -8.58 -11.31
C VAL A 46 0.10 -8.70 -9.85
N ALA A 47 1.07 -9.56 -9.52
CA ALA A 47 1.56 -9.73 -8.15
C ALA A 47 2.19 -8.45 -7.60
N LEU A 48 2.94 -7.71 -8.43
CA LEU A 48 3.53 -6.43 -8.05
C LEU A 48 2.45 -5.38 -7.73
N VAL A 49 1.42 -5.28 -8.58
CA VAL A 49 0.29 -4.36 -8.34
C VAL A 49 -0.48 -4.73 -7.07
N ALA A 50 -0.71 -6.03 -6.85
CA ALA A 50 -1.38 -6.51 -5.65
C ALA A 50 -0.56 -6.24 -4.38
N ALA A 51 0.74 -6.52 -4.41
CA ALA A 51 1.67 -6.24 -3.32
C ALA A 51 1.74 -4.73 -3.03
N TRP A 52 1.78 -3.90 -4.07
CA TRP A 52 1.76 -2.45 -3.96
C TRP A 52 0.46 -1.95 -3.32
N GLY A 53 -0.70 -2.41 -3.80
CA GLY A 53 -2.00 -2.03 -3.24
C GLY A 53 -2.15 -2.47 -1.78
N TRP A 54 -1.69 -3.67 -1.45
CA TRP A 54 -1.66 -4.17 -0.07
C TRP A 54 -0.76 -3.31 0.82
N TRP A 55 0.46 -2.99 0.37
CA TRP A 55 1.38 -2.12 1.11
C TRP A 55 0.79 -0.72 1.32
N ASN A 56 0.15 -0.16 0.30
CA ASN A 56 -0.49 1.15 0.38
C ASN A 56 -1.60 1.15 1.44
N ALA A 57 -2.48 0.16 1.43
CA ALA A 57 -3.53 0.01 2.44
C ALA A 57 -2.95 -0.24 3.84
N ARG A 58 -1.88 -1.04 3.96
CA ARG A 58 -1.23 -1.35 5.25
C ARG A 58 -0.57 -0.13 5.88
N SER A 59 0.10 0.70 5.07
CA SER A 59 0.77 1.91 5.54
C SER A 59 -0.23 3.02 5.89
N LEU A 60 -1.36 3.11 5.17
CA LEU A 60 -2.43 4.04 5.52
C LEU A 60 -3.15 3.65 6.82
N ARG A 61 -3.34 2.34 7.05
CA ARG A 61 -3.83 1.83 8.34
C ARG A 61 -2.84 2.10 9.48
N ALA A 62 -1.54 1.91 9.24
CA ALA A 62 -0.52 2.25 10.23
C ALA A 62 -0.60 3.72 10.65
N LEU A 63 -0.77 4.64 9.70
CA LEU A 63 -0.95 6.06 10.01
C LEU A 63 -2.22 6.32 10.84
N ALA A 64 -3.33 5.63 10.56
CA ALA A 64 -4.56 5.73 11.33
C ALA A 64 -4.41 5.17 12.76
N ASP A 65 -3.68 4.07 12.91
CA ASP A 65 -3.37 3.47 14.21
C ASP A 65 -2.45 4.41 15.03
N ASP A 66 -1.40 4.95 14.41
CA ASP A 66 -0.49 5.92 15.03
C ASP A 66 -1.25 7.21 15.43
N LEU A 67 -2.19 7.66 14.59
CA LEU A 67 -3.07 8.80 14.87
C LEU A 67 -3.97 8.53 16.08
N ARG A 68 -4.64 7.36 16.09
CA ARG A 68 -5.47 6.93 17.22
C ARG A 68 -4.66 6.89 18.50
N GLN A 69 -3.47 6.30 18.45
CA GLN A 69 -2.58 6.21 19.60
C GLN A 69 -2.18 7.61 20.10
N ALA A 70 -1.82 8.54 19.21
CA ALA A 70 -1.46 9.91 19.58
C ALA A 70 -2.60 10.65 20.31
N TYR A 71 -3.85 10.44 19.90
CA TYR A 71 -5.03 10.92 20.62
C TYR A 71 -5.20 10.25 21.98
N GLU A 72 -5.17 8.92 22.05
CA GLU A 72 -5.36 8.17 23.30
C GLU A 72 -4.28 8.50 24.34
N THR A 73 -3.02 8.63 23.92
CA THR A 73 -1.90 8.98 24.79
C THR A 73 -1.79 10.47 25.08
N HIS A 74 -2.66 11.30 24.49
CA HIS A 74 -2.63 12.73 24.73
C HIS A 74 -1.22 13.30 24.43
N ASP A 75 -0.61 12.86 23.32
CA ASP A 75 0.74 13.24 22.93
C ASP A 75 0.73 14.18 21.71
N ALA A 76 0.82 15.48 21.97
CA ALA A 76 0.87 16.50 20.93
C ALA A 76 2.13 16.38 20.05
N ILE A 77 3.25 15.90 20.58
CA ILE A 77 4.49 15.75 19.82
C ILE A 77 4.35 14.58 18.84
N ALA A 78 3.79 13.45 19.29
CA ALA A 78 3.50 12.32 18.42
C ALA A 78 2.54 12.74 17.30
N MET A 79 1.49 13.49 17.63
CA MET A 79 0.53 14.02 16.65
C MET A 79 1.21 14.91 15.59
N GLU A 80 2.05 15.85 16.02
CA GLU A 80 2.81 16.73 15.12
C GLU A 80 3.73 15.95 14.18
N GLN A 81 4.31 14.82 14.61
CA GLN A 81 5.20 14.00 13.77
C GLN A 81 4.47 13.30 12.62
N LEU A 82 3.14 13.10 12.72
CA LEU A 82 2.33 12.46 11.69
C LEU A 82 2.11 13.37 10.48
N PHE A 83 2.24 14.69 10.63
CA PHE A 83 2.10 15.64 9.55
C PHE A 83 3.35 15.69 8.66
N CYS A 84 3.13 15.93 7.37
CA CYS A 84 4.18 16.36 6.46
C CYS A 84 4.38 17.86 6.64
N TRP A 85 5.60 18.28 6.96
CA TRP A 85 5.94 19.68 7.20
C TRP A 85 6.67 20.35 6.02
N ASP A 86 6.82 19.64 4.90
CA ASP A 86 7.49 20.14 3.71
C ASP A 86 6.72 21.33 3.13
N GLY A 87 7.44 22.42 2.89
CA GLY A 87 6.87 23.67 2.36
C GLY A 87 5.96 24.45 3.33
N VAL A 88 5.80 24.00 4.58
CA VAL A 88 4.98 24.67 5.60
C VAL A 88 5.83 25.70 6.36
N ASP A 89 5.41 26.97 6.35
CA ASP A 89 6.08 28.07 7.07
C ASP A 89 5.86 28.01 8.59
N ALA A 90 6.71 28.69 9.36
CA ALA A 90 6.66 28.63 10.83
C ALA A 90 5.33 29.15 11.41
N ALA A 91 4.71 30.14 10.76
CA ALA A 91 3.42 30.68 11.18
C ALA A 91 2.30 29.64 11.03
N THR A 92 2.22 28.94 9.88
CA THR A 92 1.22 27.89 9.67
C THR A 92 1.46 26.69 10.59
N ARG A 93 2.72 26.30 10.81
CA ARG A 93 3.06 25.26 11.81
C ARG A 93 2.55 25.62 13.21
N GLY A 94 2.76 26.88 13.63
CA GLY A 94 2.27 27.36 14.92
C GLY A 94 0.75 27.32 15.05
N ARG A 95 0.02 27.67 13.99
CA ARG A 95 -1.45 27.58 13.95
C ARG A 95 -1.94 26.14 14.04
N ILE A 96 -1.35 25.23 13.28
CA ILE A 96 -1.73 23.80 13.30
C ILE A 96 -1.44 23.20 14.67
N ARG A 97 -0.29 23.51 15.27
CA ARG A 97 0.04 23.09 16.64
C ARG A 97 -1.00 23.55 17.65
N PHE A 98 -1.49 24.78 17.53
CA PHE A 98 -2.55 25.29 18.40
C PHE A 98 -3.86 24.50 18.22
N VAL A 99 -4.24 24.20 16.98
CA VAL A 99 -5.44 23.38 16.69
C VAL A 99 -5.29 21.98 17.27
N ILE A 100 -4.13 21.34 17.09
CA ILE A 100 -3.82 20.02 17.68
C ILE A 100 -4.01 20.06 19.20
N LEU A 101 -3.47 21.08 19.87
CA LEU A 101 -3.61 21.21 21.32
C LEU A 101 -5.06 21.40 21.77
N GLN A 102 -5.90 22.04 20.96
CA GLN A 102 -7.32 22.23 21.27
C GLN A 102 -8.17 20.98 21.01
N GLU A 103 -7.85 20.21 19.97
CA GLU A 103 -8.60 19.00 19.55
C GLU A 103 -8.26 17.77 20.41
N HIS A 104 -7.09 17.81 21.05
CA HIS A 104 -6.52 16.76 21.87
C HIS A 104 -7.28 16.47 23.19
N GLU A 105 -8.14 17.38 23.64
CA GLU A 105 -8.97 17.17 24.85
C GLU A 105 -10.19 16.25 24.64
N LEU A 106 -10.51 15.90 23.39
CA LEU A 106 -11.70 15.10 23.08
C LEU A 106 -11.40 13.60 23.05
N PRO A 107 -12.12 12.76 23.80
CA PRO A 107 -11.96 11.31 23.74
C PRO A 107 -12.35 10.80 22.34
N VAL A 108 -11.51 9.95 21.76
CA VAL A 108 -11.76 9.34 20.45
C VAL A 108 -12.61 8.07 20.60
N ASP A 109 -13.66 7.97 19.78
CA ASP A 109 -14.47 6.75 19.66
C ASP A 109 -13.85 5.81 18.61
N SER A 110 -13.70 6.31 17.38
CA SER A 110 -13.16 5.53 16.27
C SER A 110 -12.29 6.34 15.32
N VAL A 111 -11.33 5.67 14.70
CA VAL A 111 -10.51 6.22 13.61
C VAL A 111 -10.63 5.27 12.43
N THR A 112 -11.08 5.78 11.29
CA THR A 112 -11.36 4.97 10.11
C THR A 112 -10.65 5.51 8.87
N VAL A 113 -10.21 4.59 8.03
CA VAL A 113 -9.58 4.93 6.75
C VAL A 113 -10.65 4.89 5.66
N ARG A 114 -10.79 5.98 4.91
CA ARG A 114 -11.72 6.11 3.79
C ARG A 114 -10.97 6.26 2.47
N PRO A 115 -11.48 5.63 1.39
CA PRO A 115 -10.92 5.82 0.08
C PRO A 115 -11.11 7.28 -0.35
N LEU A 116 -10.11 7.84 -1.03
CA LEU A 116 -10.16 9.20 -1.51
C LEU A 116 -11.28 9.37 -2.54
N THR A 117 -12.30 10.16 -2.19
CA THR A 117 -13.42 10.48 -3.07
C THR A 117 -13.11 11.67 -3.97
N ALA A 118 -13.95 11.92 -4.98
CA ALA A 118 -13.80 13.10 -5.84
C ALA A 118 -13.95 14.41 -5.06
N PHE A 119 -14.75 14.42 -3.98
CA PHE A 119 -14.90 15.58 -3.09
C PHE A 119 -13.64 15.83 -2.26
N ASP A 120 -12.96 14.77 -1.79
CA ASP A 120 -11.68 14.92 -1.08
C ASP A 120 -10.57 15.51 -1.96
N ARG A 121 -10.71 15.40 -3.29
CA ARG A 121 -9.79 16.00 -4.27
C ARG A 121 -10.11 17.45 -4.59
N GLN A 122 -11.29 17.95 -4.21
CA GLN A 122 -11.65 19.35 -4.42
C GLN A 122 -10.90 20.19 -3.39
N VAL A 123 -9.73 20.65 -3.78
CA VAL A 123 -8.96 21.60 -2.99
C VAL A 123 -9.65 22.96 -3.08
N SER A 124 -9.88 23.61 -1.93
CA SER A 124 -10.47 24.96 -1.91
C SER A 124 -9.66 25.90 -2.80
N PRO A 125 -10.32 26.83 -3.52
CA PRO A 125 -9.62 27.81 -4.35
C PRO A 125 -8.54 28.55 -3.53
N GLY A 126 -7.32 28.63 -4.06
CA GLY A 126 -6.21 29.29 -3.36
C GLY A 126 -5.48 28.42 -2.32
N LEU A 127 -5.80 27.13 -2.22
CA LEU A 127 -5.03 26.16 -1.43
C LEU A 127 -4.45 25.06 -2.33
N ARG A 128 -3.34 24.47 -1.90
CA ARG A 128 -2.69 23.30 -2.51
C ARG A 128 -2.23 22.33 -1.42
N PRO A 129 -2.38 21.02 -1.61
CA PRO A 129 -1.85 20.05 -0.67
C PRO A 129 -0.32 19.96 -0.81
N ASN A 130 0.39 19.80 0.29
CA ASN A 130 1.85 19.63 0.25
C ASN A 130 2.30 18.23 -0.23
N LEU A 131 1.40 17.25 -0.18
CA LEU A 131 1.59 15.91 -0.75
C LEU A 131 0.45 15.57 -1.71
N THR A 132 0.67 14.59 -2.59
CA THR A 132 -0.43 14.06 -3.41
C THR A 132 -1.39 13.25 -2.53
N PRO A 133 -2.69 13.58 -2.48
CA PRO A 133 -3.67 12.84 -1.69
C PRO A 133 -3.80 11.38 -2.15
N ALA A 134 -3.75 10.45 -1.19
CA ALA A 134 -3.88 9.02 -1.42
C ALA A 134 -5.08 8.40 -0.67
N GLY A 135 -5.54 9.04 0.41
CA GLY A 135 -6.69 8.61 1.20
C GLY A 135 -7.10 9.65 2.23
N THR A 136 -8.18 9.38 2.95
CA THR A 136 -8.68 10.22 4.04
C THR A 136 -8.74 9.38 5.31
N ILE A 137 -8.36 9.95 6.45
CA ILE A 137 -8.51 9.36 7.77
C ILE A 137 -9.56 10.18 8.51
N GLU A 138 -10.64 9.53 8.91
CA GLU A 138 -11.75 10.15 9.65
C GLU A 138 -11.70 9.72 11.11
N VAL A 139 -11.61 10.70 12.01
CA VAL A 139 -11.62 10.53 13.47
C VAL A 139 -13.00 10.91 13.96
N THR A 140 -13.69 10.01 14.64
CA THR A 140 -14.97 10.26 15.30
C THR A 140 -14.73 10.37 16.81
N PHE A 141 -15.19 11.46 17.42
CA PHE A 141 -15.05 11.71 18.84
C PHE A 141 -16.25 11.16 19.63
N ALA A 142 -16.01 10.71 20.86
CA ALA A 142 -17.01 10.21 21.79
C ALA A 142 -17.81 11.36 22.44
N THR A 143 -18.38 12.23 21.61
CA THR A 143 -19.23 13.37 22.00
C THR A 143 -20.70 13.05 21.71
N THR A 144 -21.63 13.70 22.41
CA THR A 144 -23.08 13.51 22.21
C THR A 144 -23.52 13.78 20.77
N ASP A 145 -22.84 14.71 20.10
CA ASP A 145 -23.16 15.14 18.73
C ASP A 145 -22.38 14.35 17.66
N ARG A 146 -21.57 13.35 18.07
CA ARG A 146 -20.69 12.57 17.18
C ARG A 146 -19.86 13.45 16.24
N LEU A 147 -19.17 14.43 16.81
CA LEU A 147 -18.23 15.25 16.05
C LEU A 147 -17.19 14.38 15.35
N SER A 148 -16.86 14.74 14.12
CA SER A 148 -15.88 14.04 13.29
C SER A 148 -14.89 15.01 12.67
N ALA A 149 -13.61 14.64 12.66
CA ALA A 149 -12.55 15.34 11.93
C ALA A 149 -12.03 14.48 10.79
N ALA A 150 -11.78 15.09 9.64
CA ALA A 150 -11.26 14.41 8.45
C ALA A 150 -9.88 14.96 8.08
N TYR A 151 -8.90 14.08 8.02
CA TYR A 151 -7.53 14.41 7.62
C TYR A 151 -7.21 13.76 6.28
N LEU A 152 -6.65 14.53 5.36
CA LEU A 152 -6.09 13.97 4.15
C LEU A 152 -4.73 13.34 4.44
N ALA A 153 -4.48 12.18 3.86
CA ALA A 153 -3.22 11.47 3.93
C ALA A 153 -2.57 11.39 2.55
N GLY A 154 -1.29 11.69 2.52
CA GLY A 154 -0.44 11.65 1.33
C GLY A 154 0.75 10.74 1.56
N ARG A 155 1.37 10.29 0.47
CA ARG A 155 2.54 9.43 0.55
C ARG A 155 3.81 10.28 0.65
N ASP A 156 4.61 10.00 1.68
CA ASP A 156 5.95 10.55 1.89
C ASP A 156 6.95 9.38 1.86
N GLY A 157 7.59 9.19 0.70
CA GLY A 157 8.42 8.02 0.41
C GLY A 157 7.64 6.70 0.49
N PHE A 158 7.98 5.87 1.50
CA PHE A 158 7.35 4.57 1.75
C PHE A 158 6.27 4.59 2.85
N ARG A 159 6.07 5.73 3.51
CA ARG A 159 5.06 5.90 4.57
C ARG A 159 3.98 6.89 4.13
N HIS A 160 2.86 6.87 4.83
CA HIS A 160 1.85 7.92 4.70
C HIS A 160 2.05 8.95 5.80
N ARG A 161 1.72 10.20 5.49
CA ARG A 161 1.67 11.33 6.44
C ARG A 161 0.42 12.14 6.21
N LEU A 162 0.00 12.87 7.24
CA LEU A 162 -1.10 13.82 7.14
C LEU A 162 -0.67 15.03 6.30
N ILE A 163 -1.56 15.44 5.40
CA ILE A 163 -1.34 16.53 4.46
C ILE A 163 -1.64 17.86 5.15
N VAL A 164 -0.83 18.86 4.85
CA VAL A 164 -1.11 20.25 5.18
C VAL A 164 -1.53 20.98 3.91
N MET A 165 -2.66 21.69 4.00
CA MET A 165 -3.09 22.60 2.94
C MET A 165 -2.30 23.91 3.04
N LEU A 166 -1.58 24.23 1.98
CA LEU A 166 -0.76 25.44 1.84
C LEU A 166 -1.46 26.45 0.91
N PRO A 167 -1.19 27.75 1.04
CA PRO A 167 -1.61 28.72 0.03
C PRO A 167 -1.10 28.33 -1.37
N ALA A 168 -1.99 28.38 -2.36
CA ALA A 168 -1.63 28.28 -3.76
C ALA A 168 -1.16 29.67 -4.22
N ASN A 169 0.14 29.80 -4.46
CA ASN A 169 0.74 31.00 -5.08
C ASN A 169 0.35 31.11 -6.56
#